data_AF-A0A3N1HQ67-F1
#
_entry.id   AF-A0A3N1HQ67-F1
#
_cell.length_a   1.000
_cell.length_b   1.000
_cell.length_c   1.000
_cell.angle_alpha   90.00
_cell.angle_beta   90.00
_cell.angle_gamma   90.00
#
_symmetry.space_group_name_H-M   'P 1'
#
loop_
_entity.id
_entity.type
_entity.pdbx_description
1 polymer ?
#
loop_
_entity_poly.entity_id
_entity_poly.type
_entity_poly.pdbx_seq_one_letter_code
_entity_poly.pdbx_strand_id
1 'polypeptide(L)'
;MSTPTGPGRRAVLELVEVPRLPPGPGMGARARDEPWATGPRLQLEFVVDGVALSERLAATPARDPDTSWVEDPLNMPSVADLARPSSAAADLRRLAGVEPRDDDFWPLGPGRLPLYVCPECGDLGCGAITVHVDHTRPGQVTWSALRHEKGYEPADDLDLSAAGTFTFDADAYRQVLLEPVARLDDLAADERAAKARHRRQVPRRHTRRWFTRLLGGERSSRGHDARFL
;
A
#
# COMPACT_ATOMS: atom_id res chain seq x y z
N MET A 1 7.14 36.56 -3.33
CA MET A 1 7.40 37.05 -1.97
C MET A 1 7.08 35.92 -1.01
N SER A 2 8.10 35.19 -0.59
CA SER A 2 7.96 34.05 0.33
C SER A 2 7.85 34.58 1.75
N THR A 3 6.72 34.30 2.40
CA THR A 3 6.49 34.66 3.80
C THR A 3 7.47 33.90 4.69
N PRO A 4 8.17 34.55 5.64
CA PRO A 4 9.03 33.86 6.58
C PRO A 4 8.16 33.10 7.60
N THR A 5 8.33 31.78 7.63
CA THR A 5 7.73 30.88 8.63
C THR A 5 8.19 31.32 10.03
N GLY A 6 7.27 31.86 10.83
CA GLY A 6 7.52 32.16 12.24
C GLY A 6 7.90 30.90 13.04
N PRO A 7 8.33 31.05 14.30
CA PRO A 7 8.85 29.93 15.09
C PRO A 7 7.80 28.82 15.25
N GLY A 8 8.02 27.72 14.53
CA GLY A 8 7.84 26.34 15.00
C GLY A 8 6.52 25.98 15.67
N ARG A 9 5.37 26.32 15.08
CA ARG A 9 4.12 25.66 15.50
C ARG A 9 4.26 24.17 15.21
N ARG A 10 4.22 23.36 16.27
CA ARG A 10 4.12 21.91 16.14
C ARG A 10 2.71 21.55 15.69
N ALA A 11 2.63 20.77 14.63
CA ALA A 11 1.39 20.16 14.19
C ALA A 11 0.96 19.08 15.19
N VAL A 12 -0.35 18.89 15.32
CA VAL A 12 -0.93 17.74 16.03
C VAL A 12 -1.24 16.66 15.00
N LEU A 13 -0.77 15.44 15.27
CA LEU A 13 -1.12 14.26 14.48
C LEU A 13 -2.16 13.45 15.25
N GLU A 14 -3.19 12.99 14.54
CA GLU A 14 -4.17 12.03 15.04
C GLU A 14 -4.36 10.92 13.99
N LEU A 15 -4.79 9.74 14.47
CA LEU A 15 -5.23 8.63 13.63
C LEU A 15 -6.71 8.39 13.89
N VAL A 16 -7.55 8.63 12.88
CA VAL A 16 -9.00 8.54 13.01
C VAL A 16 -9.53 7.39 12.17
N GLU A 17 -10.35 6.51 12.77
CA GLU A 17 -10.97 5.41 12.04
C GLU A 17 -12.06 5.97 11.09
N VAL A 18 -11.91 5.74 9.79
CA VAL A 18 -12.84 6.22 8.76
C VAL A 18 -13.28 5.09 7.83
N PRO A 19 -14.48 5.17 7.24
CA PRO A 19 -14.89 4.27 6.17
C PRO A 19 -13.97 4.38 4.97
N ARG A 20 -13.51 3.24 4.46
CA ARG A 20 -12.74 3.11 3.23
C ARG A 20 -13.69 2.94 2.05
N LEU A 21 -13.46 3.71 1.00
CA LEU A 21 -14.23 3.59 -0.23
C LEU A 21 -14.02 2.21 -0.88
N PRO A 22 -15.05 1.65 -1.53
CA PRO A 22 -14.85 0.50 -2.39
C PRO A 22 -13.78 0.82 -3.43
N PRO A 23 -12.97 -0.16 -3.82
CA PRO A 23 -12.19 0.00 -5.04
C PRO A 23 -13.10 0.27 -6.24
N GLY A 24 -12.68 1.19 -7.11
CA GLY A 24 -13.47 1.65 -8.25
C GLY A 24 -13.72 0.58 -9.32
N PRO A 25 -14.65 0.83 -10.26
CA PRO A 25 -14.91 -0.05 -11.39
C PRO A 25 -13.68 -0.08 -12.32
N GLY A 26 -12.96 -1.20 -12.30
CA GLY A 26 -11.67 -1.36 -12.98
C GLY A 26 -10.75 -2.36 -12.27
N MET A 27 -11.02 -2.59 -10.99
CA MET A 27 -10.28 -3.55 -10.17
C MET A 27 -10.29 -4.95 -10.78
N GLY A 28 -9.08 -5.47 -11.04
CA GLY A 28 -8.87 -6.81 -11.59
C GLY A 28 -9.57 -7.88 -10.76
N ALA A 29 -10.12 -8.90 -11.43
CA ALA A 29 -10.90 -9.97 -10.77
C ALA A 29 -10.20 -10.61 -9.56
N ARG A 30 -8.85 -10.63 -9.55
CA ARG A 30 -8.03 -11.17 -8.47
C ARG A 30 -8.20 -10.45 -7.13
N ALA A 31 -8.39 -9.13 -7.12
CA ALA A 31 -8.50 -8.38 -5.87
C ALA A 31 -9.87 -8.56 -5.20
N ARG A 32 -10.90 -9.04 -5.92
CA ARG A 32 -12.24 -9.29 -5.38
C ARG A 32 -12.32 -10.56 -4.54
N ASP A 33 -11.43 -11.51 -4.79
CA ASP A 33 -11.39 -12.81 -4.12
C ASP A 33 -10.49 -12.80 -2.87
N GLU A 34 -9.79 -11.69 -2.63
CA GLU A 34 -8.91 -11.57 -1.47
C GLU A 34 -9.72 -11.35 -0.18
N PRO A 35 -9.36 -12.00 0.93
CA PRO A 35 -10.08 -11.86 2.21
C PRO A 35 -10.22 -10.41 2.68
N TRP A 36 -9.22 -9.57 2.42
CA TRP A 36 -9.23 -8.14 2.78
C TRP A 36 -10.28 -7.32 1.99
N ALA A 37 -10.75 -7.81 0.85
CA ALA A 37 -11.81 -7.16 0.07
C ALA A 37 -13.22 -7.41 0.65
N THR A 38 -13.35 -8.38 1.57
CA THR A 38 -14.61 -8.82 2.18
C THR A 38 -14.77 -8.42 3.66
N GLY A 39 -13.73 -7.87 4.29
CA GLY A 39 -13.73 -7.44 5.69
C GLY A 39 -14.25 -6.02 5.94
N PRO A 40 -14.20 -5.53 7.20
CA PRO A 40 -14.51 -4.15 7.54
C PRO A 40 -13.67 -3.21 6.69
N ARG A 41 -14.33 -2.31 5.95
CA ARG A 41 -13.67 -1.30 5.14
C ARG A 41 -13.38 -0.09 6.00
N LEU A 42 -12.50 -0.26 6.97
CA LEU A 42 -12.09 0.78 7.88
C LEU A 42 -10.58 0.96 7.75
N GLN A 43 -10.15 2.21 7.79
CA GLN A 43 -8.74 2.58 7.82
C GLN A 43 -8.52 3.64 8.88
N LEU A 44 -7.28 3.79 9.35
CA LEU A 44 -6.89 4.94 10.14
C LEU A 44 -6.39 6.05 9.21
N GLU A 45 -7.07 7.17 9.23
CA GLU A 45 -6.73 8.38 8.47
C GLU A 45 -5.78 9.26 9.26
N PHE A 46 -4.75 9.78 8.59
CA PHE A 46 -3.85 10.78 9.17
C PHE A 46 -4.54 12.14 9.21
N VAL A 47 -4.77 12.66 10.41
CA VAL A 47 -5.34 13.99 10.61
C VAL A 47 -4.25 14.90 11.15
N VAL A 48 -3.95 15.96 10.41
CA VAL A 48 -2.89 16.94 10.75
C VAL A 48 -3.52 18.29 11.02
N ASP A 49 -3.35 18.81 12.24
CA ASP A 49 -3.99 20.03 12.73
C ASP A 49 -5.52 20.04 12.51
N GLY A 50 -6.17 18.90 12.77
CA GLY A 50 -7.62 18.75 12.65
C GLY A 50 -8.16 18.60 11.22
N VAL A 51 -7.27 18.50 10.21
CA VAL A 51 -7.67 18.31 8.81
C VAL A 51 -7.10 16.99 8.29
N ALA A 52 -7.95 16.17 7.67
CA ALA A 52 -7.52 14.92 7.04
C ALA A 52 -6.45 15.21 5.98
N LEU A 53 -5.35 14.46 6.02
CA LEU A 53 -4.26 14.68 5.08
C LEU A 53 -4.71 14.35 3.65
N SER A 54 -5.56 13.35 3.45
CA SER A 54 -6.18 13.06 2.15
C SER A 54 -6.97 14.25 1.58
N GLU A 55 -7.69 15.00 2.42
CA GLU A 55 -8.40 16.23 2.02
C GLU A 55 -7.42 17.35 1.61
N ARG A 56 -6.33 17.54 2.38
CA ARG A 56 -5.27 18.51 2.02
C ARG A 56 -4.62 18.16 0.68
N LEU A 57 -4.34 16.88 0.46
CA LEU A 57 -3.75 16.38 -0.78
C LEU A 57 -4.70 16.58 -1.96
N ALA A 58 -5.99 16.29 -1.79
CA ALA A 58 -7.00 16.50 -2.83
C ALA A 58 -7.16 17.99 -3.23
N ALA A 59 -6.91 18.91 -2.31
CA ALA A 59 -6.93 20.35 -2.56
C ALA A 59 -5.66 20.89 -3.24
N THR A 60 -4.64 20.06 -3.48
CA THR A 60 -3.36 20.50 -4.02
C THR A 60 -3.45 20.74 -5.55
N PRO A 61 -3.11 21.93 -6.06
CA PRO A 61 -3.33 22.32 -7.46
C PRO A 61 -2.38 21.65 -8.48
N ALA A 62 -1.43 20.82 -8.03
CA ALA A 62 -0.48 20.10 -8.88
C ALA A 62 -1.07 18.84 -9.54
N ARG A 63 -2.40 18.67 -9.52
CA ARG A 63 -3.09 17.53 -10.11
C ARG A 63 -3.15 17.69 -11.63
N ASP A 64 -2.63 16.71 -12.35
CA ASP A 64 -2.92 16.58 -13.77
C ASP A 64 -4.41 16.20 -13.92
N PRO A 65 -5.25 17.02 -14.58
CA PRO A 65 -6.67 16.77 -14.71
C PRO A 65 -7.03 15.50 -15.50
N ASP A 66 -6.07 14.89 -16.21
CA ASP A 66 -6.26 13.65 -16.97
C ASP A 66 -5.85 12.39 -16.17
N THR A 67 -5.41 12.57 -14.92
CA THR A 67 -5.04 11.44 -14.06
C THR A 67 -6.25 10.60 -13.68
N SER A 68 -6.21 9.34 -14.10
CA SER A 68 -7.28 8.35 -13.93
C SER A 68 -7.65 8.16 -12.45
N TRP A 69 -8.83 7.57 -12.19
CA TRP A 69 -9.37 7.26 -10.85
C TRP A 69 -8.42 6.55 -9.86
N VAL A 70 -7.33 5.97 -10.36
CA VAL A 70 -6.26 5.32 -9.58
C VAL A 70 -5.40 6.34 -8.81
N GLU A 71 -5.48 7.61 -9.18
CA GLU A 71 -4.58 8.68 -8.73
C GLU A 71 -5.30 9.76 -7.89
N ASP A 72 -6.53 9.50 -7.48
CA ASP A 72 -7.22 10.36 -6.51
C ASP A 72 -6.75 10.01 -5.08
N PRO A 73 -6.08 10.93 -4.35
CA PRO A 73 -5.67 10.70 -2.96
C PRO A 73 -6.81 10.28 -2.04
N LEU A 74 -8.06 10.66 -2.35
CA LEU A 74 -9.24 10.26 -1.58
C LEU A 74 -9.62 8.78 -1.77
N ASN A 75 -9.14 8.15 -2.86
CA ASN A 75 -9.39 6.74 -3.17
C ASN A 75 -8.21 5.82 -2.79
N MET A 76 -7.06 6.39 -2.43
CA MET A 76 -5.90 5.62 -1.99
C MET A 76 -6.04 5.31 -0.49
N PRO A 77 -6.05 4.02 -0.07
CA PRO A 77 -6.06 3.70 1.34
C PRO A 77 -4.78 4.17 2.02
N SER A 78 -4.95 4.62 3.26
CA SER A 78 -3.86 4.85 4.20
C SER A 78 -3.06 3.56 4.40
N VAL A 79 -1.75 3.67 4.63
CA VAL A 79 -0.93 2.52 5.06
C VAL A 79 -1.43 1.91 6.36
N ALA A 80 -2.15 2.67 7.18
CA ALA A 80 -2.80 2.22 8.40
C ALA A 80 -4.20 1.59 8.14
N ASP A 81 -4.31 0.75 7.11
CA ASP A 81 -5.53 0.05 6.71
C ASP A 81 -5.80 -1.17 7.59
N LEU A 82 -6.97 -1.21 8.26
CA LEU A 82 -7.36 -2.33 9.12
C LEU A 82 -7.63 -3.62 8.32
N ALA A 83 -7.89 -3.51 7.01
CA ALA A 83 -8.02 -4.66 6.12
C ALA A 83 -6.66 -5.32 5.81
N ARG A 84 -5.53 -4.65 6.11
CA ARG A 84 -4.17 -5.15 5.88
C ARG A 84 -3.33 -5.04 7.17
N PRO A 85 -3.75 -5.71 8.26
CA PRO A 85 -3.21 -5.45 9.59
C PRO A 85 -1.70 -5.73 9.71
N SER A 86 -1.21 -6.76 9.02
CA SER A 86 0.22 -7.12 9.02
C SER A 86 1.10 -6.01 8.42
N SER A 87 0.72 -5.43 7.28
CA SER A 87 1.49 -4.34 6.65
C SER A 87 1.30 -3.03 7.39
N ALA A 88 0.07 -2.74 7.83
CA ALA A 88 -0.24 -1.54 8.59
C ALA A 88 0.59 -1.41 9.87
N ALA A 89 0.72 -2.50 10.63
CA ALA A 89 1.55 -2.51 11.84
C ALA A 89 3.03 -2.20 11.53
N ALA A 90 3.57 -2.78 10.45
CA ALA A 90 4.95 -2.53 10.02
C ALA A 90 5.15 -1.07 9.55
N ASP A 91 4.21 -0.53 8.75
CA ASP A 91 4.32 0.83 8.24
C ASP A 91 4.20 1.89 9.35
N LEU A 92 3.33 1.67 10.34
CA LEU A 92 3.25 2.55 11.51
C LEU A 92 4.53 2.52 12.37
N ARG A 93 5.15 1.34 12.54
CA ARG A 93 6.44 1.22 13.25
C ARG A 93 7.58 1.91 12.50
N ARG A 94 7.60 1.85 11.17
CA ARG A 94 8.56 2.56 10.33
C ARG A 94 8.37 4.06 10.40
N LEU A 95 7.12 4.54 10.29
CA LEU A 95 6.79 5.95 10.48
C LEU A 95 7.19 6.46 11.85
N ALA A 96 7.06 5.63 12.90
CA ALA A 96 7.47 5.95 14.26
C ALA A 96 9.00 5.92 14.47
N GLY A 97 9.77 5.45 13.48
CA GLY A 97 11.23 5.30 13.57
C GLY A 97 11.70 4.17 14.50
N VAL A 98 10.82 3.22 14.86
CA VAL A 98 11.19 2.08 15.72
C VAL A 98 11.62 0.85 14.94
N GLU A 99 11.21 0.75 13.69
CA GLU A 99 11.70 -0.24 12.73
C GLU A 99 12.40 0.47 11.59
N PRO A 100 13.60 -0.01 11.17
CA PRO A 100 14.15 0.46 9.92
C PRO A 100 13.20 0.07 8.79
N ARG A 101 13.10 0.93 7.81
CA ARG A 101 12.68 0.47 6.50
C ARG A 101 13.92 -0.13 5.86
N ASP A 102 13.83 -1.38 5.40
CA ASP A 102 14.88 -1.94 4.56
C ASP A 102 15.11 -0.97 3.38
N ASP A 103 16.31 -0.40 3.34
CA ASP A 103 16.80 0.63 2.44
C ASP A 103 16.85 0.17 0.97
N ASP A 104 16.55 -1.11 0.74
CA ASP A 104 16.49 -1.78 -0.55
C ASP A 104 15.07 -1.92 -1.12
N PHE A 105 14.04 -1.33 -0.51
CA PHE A 105 12.70 -1.31 -1.12
C PHE A 105 12.63 -0.25 -2.22
N TRP A 106 13.26 -0.58 -3.35
CA TRP A 106 13.04 0.04 -4.65
C TRP A 106 11.54 0.28 -4.85
N PRO A 107 11.10 1.52 -5.12
CA PRO A 107 11.84 2.65 -5.70
C PRO A 107 12.24 3.78 -4.73
N LEU A 108 12.01 3.66 -3.41
CA LEU A 108 12.02 4.84 -2.53
C LEU A 108 13.40 5.16 -1.94
N GLY A 109 13.81 6.42 -2.03
CA GLY A 109 15.06 6.89 -1.43
C GLY A 109 15.05 6.85 0.12
N PRO A 110 16.22 6.99 0.78
CA PRO A 110 16.32 6.97 2.23
C PRO A 110 15.41 8.00 2.92
N GLY A 111 14.84 7.63 4.07
CA GLY A 111 13.95 8.50 4.85
C GLY A 111 12.56 8.72 4.24
N ARG A 112 12.28 8.15 3.07
CA ARG A 112 10.97 8.24 2.41
C ARG A 112 10.08 7.08 2.84
N LEU A 113 8.85 7.38 3.23
CA LEU A 113 7.87 6.43 3.74
C LEU A 113 6.50 6.63 3.09
N PRO A 114 5.75 5.56 2.77
CA PRO A 114 4.39 5.68 2.27
C PRO A 114 3.43 6.13 3.37
N LEU A 115 2.47 6.96 2.99
CA LEU A 115 1.30 7.32 3.78
C LEU A 115 0.02 6.75 3.18
N TYR A 116 -0.08 6.72 1.84
CA TYR A 116 -1.19 6.11 1.13
C TYR A 116 -0.66 5.23 0.00
N VAL A 117 -1.33 4.11 -0.26
CA VAL A 117 -0.87 3.09 -1.21
C VAL A 117 -2.00 2.65 -2.13
N CYS A 118 -1.66 1.92 -3.19
CA CYS A 118 -2.64 1.42 -4.15
C CYS A 118 -3.81 0.65 -3.46
N PRO A 119 -5.07 0.98 -3.79
CA PRO A 119 -6.24 0.29 -3.25
C PRO A 119 -6.31 -1.19 -3.64
N GLU A 120 -5.64 -1.59 -4.73
CA GLU A 120 -5.71 -2.94 -5.25
C GLU A 120 -4.70 -3.89 -4.62
N CYS A 121 -3.42 -3.53 -4.64
CA CYS A 121 -2.35 -4.41 -4.20
C CYS A 121 -1.63 -3.91 -2.94
N GLY A 122 -1.77 -2.63 -2.60
CA GLY A 122 -0.94 -1.99 -1.56
C GLY A 122 0.52 -1.84 -1.92
N ASP A 123 0.87 -2.11 -3.18
CA ASP A 123 2.22 -2.02 -3.70
C ASP A 123 2.55 -0.59 -4.12
N LEU A 124 3.79 -0.17 -3.89
CA LEU A 124 4.29 1.17 -4.20
C LEU A 124 4.52 1.36 -5.70
N GLY A 125 4.83 0.29 -6.42
CA GLY A 125 5.00 0.30 -7.87
C GLY A 125 3.71 0.63 -8.61
N CYS A 126 2.54 0.36 -8.02
CA CYS A 126 1.24 0.74 -8.56
C CYS A 126 0.82 2.18 -8.23
N GLY A 127 1.63 2.92 -7.48
CA GLY A 127 1.33 4.27 -7.01
C GLY A 127 1.23 4.34 -5.49
N ALA A 128 1.97 5.27 -4.91
CA ALA A 128 1.93 5.59 -3.48
C ALA A 128 2.06 7.09 -3.25
N ILE A 129 1.35 7.61 -2.24
CA ILE A 129 1.65 8.93 -1.69
C ILE A 129 2.63 8.72 -0.56
N THR A 130 3.76 9.39 -0.66
CA THR A 130 4.92 9.20 0.19
C THR A 130 5.39 10.53 0.76
N VAL A 131 6.11 10.44 1.87
CA VAL A 131 6.62 11.59 2.62
C VAL A 131 8.06 11.34 3.01
N HIS A 132 8.87 12.39 3.04
CA HIS A 132 10.18 12.33 3.69
C HIS A 132 10.00 12.57 5.18
N VAL A 133 10.42 11.61 6.01
CA VAL A 133 10.35 11.69 7.47
C VAL A 133 11.75 11.90 8.03
N ASP A 134 11.94 13.03 8.70
CA ASP A 134 13.18 13.40 9.35
C ASP A 134 13.06 13.31 10.88
N HIS A 135 13.86 12.43 11.47
CA HIS A 135 14.00 12.22 12.92
C HIS A 135 15.31 12.80 13.50
N THR A 136 16.10 13.54 12.71
CA THR A 136 17.45 13.98 13.08
C THR A 136 17.47 15.03 14.20
N ARG A 137 16.39 15.82 14.33
CA ARG A 137 16.28 16.86 15.35
C ARG A 137 15.70 16.29 16.66
N PRO A 138 16.40 16.43 17.80
CA PRO A 138 15.88 15.95 19.08
C PRO A 138 14.51 16.54 19.42
N GLY A 139 13.58 15.68 19.85
CA GLY A 139 12.23 16.07 20.25
C GLY A 139 11.32 16.54 19.10
N GLN A 140 11.72 16.35 17.84
CA GLN A 140 10.93 16.74 16.67
C GLN A 140 10.96 15.66 15.59
N VAL A 141 9.83 15.50 14.91
CA VAL A 141 9.74 14.72 13.67
C VAL A 141 9.21 15.65 12.59
N THR A 142 9.82 15.67 11.41
CA THR A 142 9.37 16.51 10.29
C THR A 142 8.95 15.67 9.11
N TRP A 143 7.73 15.92 8.63
CA TRP A 143 7.21 15.43 7.36
C TRP A 143 7.40 16.52 6.31
N SER A 144 8.09 16.20 5.21
CA SER A 144 8.32 17.13 4.11
C SER A 144 8.30 16.41 2.76
N ALA A 145 8.32 17.20 1.68
CA ALA A 145 8.43 16.71 0.31
C ALA A 145 7.40 15.62 -0.01
N LEU A 146 6.11 15.85 0.30
CA LEU A 146 5.08 14.89 -0.08
C LEU A 146 5.05 14.73 -1.61
N ARG A 147 4.91 13.49 -2.08
CA ARG A 147 4.83 13.18 -3.52
C ARG A 147 3.86 12.05 -3.77
N HIS A 148 3.30 12.02 -4.96
CA HIS A 148 2.76 10.78 -5.53
C HIS A 148 3.86 10.14 -6.36
N GLU A 149 4.25 8.92 -6.05
CA GLU A 149 5.33 8.21 -6.71
C GLU A 149 4.84 6.92 -7.36
N LYS A 150 5.25 6.71 -8.61
CA LYS A 150 4.97 5.49 -9.38
C LYS A 150 6.29 4.79 -9.66
N GLY A 151 6.59 3.75 -8.89
CA GLY A 151 7.93 3.14 -8.86
C GLY A 151 8.50 2.61 -10.17
N TYR A 152 7.66 2.38 -11.18
CA TYR A 152 8.09 1.93 -12.51
C TYR A 152 8.30 3.07 -13.50
N GLU A 153 7.73 4.25 -13.24
CA GLU A 153 7.67 5.39 -14.17
C GLU A 153 7.96 6.71 -13.41
N PRO A 154 9.22 6.96 -12.99
CA PRO A 154 9.56 8.14 -12.17
C PRO A 154 9.30 9.50 -12.86
N ALA A 155 9.09 9.49 -14.18
CA ALA A 155 8.72 10.69 -14.95
C ALA A 155 7.32 11.21 -14.61
N ASP A 156 6.48 10.35 -14.02
CA ASP A 156 5.08 10.64 -13.69
C ASP A 156 4.89 10.93 -12.18
N ASP A 157 5.99 11.07 -11.43
CA ASP A 157 5.94 11.44 -10.02
C ASP A 157 5.40 12.89 -9.89
N LEU A 158 4.38 13.06 -9.05
CA LEU A 158 3.76 14.37 -8.82
C LEU A 158 4.28 14.97 -7.51
N ASP A 159 4.71 16.23 -7.57
CA ASP A 159 5.07 16.99 -6.37
C ASP A 159 3.81 17.45 -5.63
N LEU A 160 3.66 16.98 -4.39
CA LEU A 160 2.58 17.34 -3.48
C LEU A 160 3.09 18.20 -2.32
N SER A 161 4.29 18.80 -2.46
CA SER A 161 4.88 19.67 -1.44
C SER A 161 4.01 20.88 -1.06
N ALA A 162 3.13 21.30 -1.97
CA ALA A 162 2.13 22.34 -1.71
C ALA A 162 1.09 21.95 -0.63
N ALA A 163 0.94 20.66 -0.30
CA ALA A 163 0.16 20.21 0.85
C ALA A 163 0.78 20.64 2.19
N GLY A 164 2.09 20.91 2.21
CA GLY A 164 2.80 21.52 3.33
C GLY A 164 3.98 20.71 3.87
N THR A 165 4.67 21.32 4.83
CA THR A 165 5.66 20.68 5.71
C THR A 165 5.11 20.68 7.12
N PHE A 166 5.19 19.55 7.81
CA PHE A 166 4.64 19.40 9.15
C PHE A 166 5.74 19.01 10.13
N THR A 167 5.81 19.69 11.27
CA THR A 167 6.75 19.35 12.34
C THR A 167 5.95 18.95 13.57
N PHE A 168 6.22 17.79 14.12
CA PHE A 168 5.51 17.23 15.28
C PHE A 168 6.41 17.21 16.51
N ASP A 169 5.79 17.17 17.70
CA ASP A 169 6.49 16.69 18.89
C ASP A 169 6.80 15.20 18.73
N ALA A 170 8.06 14.79 18.96
CA ALA A 170 8.47 13.41 18.68
C ALA A 170 7.78 12.36 19.56
N ASP A 171 7.51 12.68 20.83
CA ASP A 171 6.89 11.72 21.75
C ASP A 171 5.39 11.58 21.47
N ALA A 172 4.69 12.69 21.27
CA ALA A 172 3.27 12.66 20.87
C ALA A 172 3.07 11.95 19.52
N TYR A 173 3.93 12.25 18.54
CA TYR A 173 3.93 11.60 17.22
C TYR A 173 4.09 10.09 17.33
N ARG A 174 5.11 9.64 18.08
CA ARG A 174 5.39 8.22 18.28
C ARG A 174 4.26 7.52 19.03
N GLN A 175 3.68 8.17 20.04
CA GLN A 175 2.55 7.62 20.78
C GLN A 175 1.35 7.37 19.87
N VAL A 176 0.97 8.36 19.06
CA VAL A 176 -0.17 8.25 18.12
C VAL A 176 0.02 7.10 17.13
N LEU A 177 1.23 6.94 16.58
CA LEU A 177 1.50 5.88 15.61
C LEU A 177 1.58 4.49 16.25
N LEU A 178 2.09 4.37 17.48
CA LEU A 178 2.29 3.08 18.14
C LEU A 178 1.06 2.59 18.91
N GLU A 179 0.16 3.48 19.33
CA GLU A 179 -1.09 3.10 20.02
C GLU A 179 -1.90 2.02 19.27
N PRO A 180 -2.23 2.16 17.96
CA PRO A 180 -3.02 1.15 17.25
C PRO A 180 -2.25 -0.13 16.92
N VAL A 181 -0.92 -0.17 17.08
CA VAL A 181 -0.08 -1.29 16.63
C VAL A 181 -0.44 -2.60 17.34
N ALA A 182 -0.74 -2.57 18.64
CA ALA A 182 -1.13 -3.79 19.36
C ALA A 182 -2.42 -4.40 18.79
N ARG A 183 -3.43 -3.57 18.51
CA ARG A 183 -4.68 -4.02 17.86
C ARG A 183 -4.40 -4.58 16.46
N LEU A 184 -3.51 -3.95 15.70
CA LEU A 184 -3.12 -4.43 14.38
C LEU A 184 -2.37 -5.77 14.45
N ASP A 185 -1.51 -5.98 15.45
CA ASP A 185 -0.82 -7.26 15.64
C ASP A 185 -1.78 -8.41 15.95
N ASP A 186 -2.80 -8.16 16.78
CA ASP A 186 -3.85 -9.13 17.08
C ASP A 186 -4.63 -9.49 15.82
N LEU A 187 -5.08 -8.49 15.06
CA LEU A 187 -5.75 -8.68 13.76
C LEU A 187 -4.86 -9.44 12.77
N ALA A 188 -3.56 -9.15 12.74
CA ALA A 188 -2.59 -9.83 11.90
C ALA A 188 -2.39 -11.29 12.32
N ALA A 189 -2.43 -11.59 13.63
CA ALA A 189 -2.38 -12.96 14.13
C ALA A 189 -3.62 -13.75 13.70
N ASP A 190 -4.80 -13.15 13.80
CA ASP A 190 -6.06 -13.73 13.34
C ASP A 190 -6.06 -13.97 11.82
N GLU A 191 -5.57 -13.00 11.03
CA GLU A 191 -5.39 -13.13 9.59
C GLU A 191 -4.49 -14.32 9.23
N ARG A 192 -3.33 -14.43 9.88
CA ARG A 192 -2.39 -15.55 9.67
C ARG A 192 -3.03 -16.89 10.04
N ALA A 193 -3.76 -16.94 11.15
CA ALA A 193 -4.48 -18.14 11.58
C ALA A 193 -5.58 -18.54 10.58
N ALA A 194 -6.33 -17.57 10.05
CA ALA A 194 -7.35 -17.79 9.03
C ALA A 194 -6.75 -18.32 7.72
N LYS A 195 -5.67 -17.70 7.21
CA LYS A 195 -4.95 -18.17 6.02
C LYS A 195 -4.40 -19.58 6.22
N ALA A 196 -3.87 -19.89 7.40
CA ALA A 196 -3.40 -21.23 7.73
C ALA A 196 -4.53 -22.28 7.74
N ARG A 197 -5.70 -21.95 8.30
CA ARG A 197 -6.90 -22.81 8.25
C ARG A 197 -7.37 -23.05 6.82
N HIS A 198 -7.45 -21.99 6.01
CA HIS A 198 -7.87 -22.09 4.61
C HIS A 198 -6.92 -23.00 3.80
N ARG A 199 -5.60 -22.83 3.94
CA ARG A 199 -4.59 -23.68 3.28
C ARG A 199 -4.71 -25.17 3.66
N ARG A 200 -5.20 -25.49 4.86
CA ARG A 200 -5.44 -26.88 5.30
C ARG A 200 -6.72 -27.47 4.71
N GLN A 201 -7.75 -26.64 4.49
CA GLN A 201 -9.06 -27.07 4.00
C GLN A 201 -9.13 -27.19 2.49
N VAL A 202 -8.38 -26.37 1.73
CA VAL A 202 -8.31 -26.51 0.28
C VAL A 202 -7.52 -27.78 -0.04
N PRO A 203 -8.14 -28.82 -0.61
CA PRO A 203 -7.41 -30.01 -1.01
C PRO A 203 -6.33 -29.57 -1.98
N ARG A 204 -5.06 -29.95 -1.73
CA ARG A 204 -4.02 -29.85 -2.75
C ARG A 204 -4.54 -30.63 -3.95
N ARG A 205 -5.10 -29.93 -4.95
CA ARG A 205 -5.39 -30.54 -6.25
C ARG A 205 -4.04 -30.99 -6.75
N HIS A 206 -3.72 -32.26 -6.51
CA HIS A 206 -2.60 -32.90 -7.15
C HIS A 206 -2.79 -32.68 -8.65
N THR A 207 -1.94 -31.86 -9.24
CA THR A 207 -1.61 -31.90 -10.66
C THR A 207 -0.93 -33.25 -10.95
N ARG A 208 -1.65 -34.35 -10.70
CA ARG A 208 -1.39 -35.71 -11.18
C ARG A 208 -2.52 -36.09 -12.10
N ARG A 209 -2.47 -35.54 -13.30
CA ARG A 209 -3.20 -35.88 -14.54
C ARG A 209 -2.69 -34.78 -15.47
N TRP A 210 -1.62 -35.00 -16.22
CA TRP A 210 -1.71 -35.07 -17.68
C TRP A 210 -0.45 -35.69 -18.35
N PHE A 211 0.49 -36.30 -17.60
CA PHE A 211 1.74 -36.87 -18.18
C PHE A 211 1.74 -38.39 -18.43
N THR A 212 0.58 -39.04 -18.53
CA THR A 212 0.47 -40.43 -19.03
C THR A 212 -0.53 -40.51 -20.19
N ARG A 213 -0.29 -39.72 -21.23
CA ARG A 213 -0.89 -39.93 -22.56
C ARG A 213 0.01 -39.52 -23.73
N LEU A 214 1.33 -39.67 -23.56
CA LEU A 214 2.33 -39.52 -24.62
C LEU A 214 3.19 -40.79 -24.85
N LEU A 215 2.95 -41.88 -24.11
CA LEU A 215 3.70 -43.15 -24.26
C LEU A 215 2.80 -44.39 -24.40
N GLY A 216 1.56 -44.23 -24.85
CA GLY A 216 0.64 -45.36 -25.04
C GLY A 216 -0.41 -45.05 -26.08
N GLY A 217 -0.11 -45.31 -27.34
CA GLY A 217 -0.99 -45.10 -28.48
C GLY A 217 -0.51 -45.85 -29.71
N GLU A 218 -0.59 -47.18 -29.65
CA GLU A 218 -0.59 -48.05 -30.83
C GLU A 218 -1.76 -47.71 -31.76
N ARG A 219 -1.45 -47.59 -33.06
CA ARG A 219 -2.23 -47.94 -34.28
C ARG A 219 -1.56 -47.21 -35.45
N SER A 220 -1.41 -47.73 -36.65
CA SER A 220 -1.97 -48.89 -37.34
C SER A 220 -1.13 -49.08 -38.60
N SER A 221 -0.92 -50.33 -38.98
CA SER A 221 -0.63 -50.75 -40.34
C SER A 221 -1.63 -50.14 -41.34
N ARG A 222 -1.12 -49.71 -42.50
CA ARG A 222 -1.79 -49.75 -43.81
C ARG A 222 -0.73 -49.52 -44.89
N GLY A 223 -0.53 -50.55 -45.71
CA GLY A 223 0.33 -50.49 -46.87
C GLY A 223 -0.17 -49.52 -47.93
N HIS A 224 0.74 -49.10 -48.79
CA HIS A 224 0.46 -48.78 -50.17
C HIS A 224 1.60 -49.37 -51.01
N ASP A 225 1.20 -50.28 -51.90
CA ASP A 225 1.92 -50.66 -53.10
C ASP A 225 2.27 -49.41 -53.93
N ALA A 226 3.47 -49.40 -54.48
CA ALA A 226 3.78 -48.70 -55.73
C ALA A 226 4.79 -49.53 -56.52
N ARG A 227 4.29 -50.23 -57.54
CA ARG A 227 5.07 -50.76 -58.66
C ARG A 227 4.93 -49.84 -59.87
N PHE A 228 5.94 -49.91 -60.75
CA PHE A 228 6.07 -49.35 -62.11
C PHE A 228 6.51 -47.88 -62.14
N LEU A 229 7.63 -47.49 -62.76
CA LEU A 229 8.49 -48.07 -63.81
C LEU A 229 9.97 -47.86 -63.48
#